data_AF-A0A5C1HU53-F1
#
_entry.id   AF-A0A5C1HU53-F1
#
_cell.length_a   1.000
_cell.length_b   1.000
_cell.length_c   1.000
_cell.angle_alpha   90.00
_cell.angle_beta   90.00
_cell.angle_gamma   90.00
#
_symmetry.space_group_name_H-M   'P 1'
#
loop_
_entity.id
_entity.type
_entity.pdbx_description
1 polymer ?
#
loop_
_entity_poly.entity_id
_entity_poly.type
_entity_poly.pdbx_seq_one_letter_code
_entity_poly.pdbx_strand_id
1 'polypeptide(L)'
;MEYLVYVSTAKKFMSDAELLDLLQAARIKNAEHNVTGMLLYSEGTFIQALEGEKENLYAIYNAITLDSRHRNIILMVSGSVEERIFPNWSMGFASVNADVLELIEGYLNPSNKNFIGDSNHATILMLKTFVKINKLSLSF
;
A
#
# COMPACT_ATOMS: atom_id res chain seq x y z
N MET A 1 5.94 -3.45 17.78
CA MET A 1 5.40 -3.08 16.47
C MET A 1 4.60 -4.22 15.84
N GLU A 2 3.48 -3.86 15.20
CA GLU A 2 2.65 -4.78 14.42
C GLU A 2 2.63 -4.37 12.94
N TYR A 3 2.17 -5.27 12.08
CA TYR A 3 1.87 -5.00 10.70
C TYR A 3 0.51 -5.57 10.33
N LEU A 4 -0.09 -5.00 9.28
CA LEU A 4 -1.27 -5.56 8.63
C LEU A 4 -1.24 -5.31 7.12
N VAL A 5 -1.92 -6.18 6.39
CA VAL A 5 -2.17 -6.02 4.96
C VAL A 5 -3.64 -6.24 4.71
N TYR A 6 -4.27 -5.34 3.98
CA TYR A 6 -5.66 -5.48 3.57
C TYR A 6 -5.80 -5.26 2.06
N VAL A 7 -6.91 -5.78 1.53
CA VAL A 7 -7.40 -5.51 0.18
C VAL A 7 -8.76 -4.84 0.25
N SER A 8 -9.05 -3.94 -0.68
CA SER A 8 -10.38 -3.33 -0.81
C SER A 8 -10.69 -2.99 -2.26
N THR A 9 -11.96 -2.71 -2.54
CA THR A 9 -12.43 -2.31 -3.87
C THR A 9 -12.80 -0.83 -3.85
N ALA A 10 -12.18 -0.04 -4.72
CA ALA A 10 -12.58 1.34 -4.98
C ALA A 10 -14.06 1.41 -5.40
N LYS A 11 -14.80 2.40 -4.91
CA LYS A 11 -16.20 2.58 -5.31
C LYS A 11 -16.33 3.14 -6.73
N LYS A 12 -15.29 3.83 -7.21
CA LYS A 12 -15.13 4.30 -8.58
C LYS A 12 -13.67 4.14 -9.00
N PHE A 13 -13.41 4.09 -10.29
CA PHE A 13 -12.05 4.26 -10.79
C PHE A 13 -11.53 5.64 -10.36
N MET A 14 -10.30 5.67 -9.86
CA MET A 14 -9.66 6.90 -9.41
C MET A 14 -8.75 7.41 -10.53
N SER A 15 -8.85 8.70 -10.80
CA SER A 15 -7.89 9.40 -11.64
C SER A 15 -6.53 9.54 -10.94
N ASP A 16 -5.48 9.79 -11.71
CA ASP A 16 -4.13 10.00 -11.15
C ASP A 16 -4.08 11.14 -10.13
N ALA A 17 -4.85 12.22 -10.38
CA ALA A 17 -4.97 13.34 -9.45
C ALA A 17 -5.63 12.93 -8.12
N GLU A 18 -6.69 12.12 -8.16
CA GLU A 18 -7.35 11.65 -6.94
C GLU A 18 -6.49 10.65 -6.16
N LEU A 19 -5.67 9.85 -6.86
CA LEU A 19 -4.68 8.96 -6.25
C LEU A 19 -3.57 9.78 -5.58
N LEU A 20 -3.09 10.84 -6.23
CA LEU A 20 -2.14 11.79 -5.65
C LEU A 20 -2.68 12.42 -4.36
N ASP A 21 -3.91 12.92 -4.36
CA ASP A 21 -4.55 13.51 -3.19
C ASP A 21 -4.71 12.49 -2.05
N LEU A 22 -5.12 11.26 -2.38
CA LEU A 22 -5.20 10.15 -1.44
C LEU A 22 -3.84 9.88 -0.78
N LEU A 23 -2.77 9.83 -1.57
CA LEU A 23 -1.42 9.55 -1.10
C LEU A 23 -0.89 10.66 -0.20
N GLN A 24 -1.12 11.92 -0.57
CA GLN A 24 -0.67 13.06 0.22
C GLN A 24 -1.35 13.05 1.60
N ALA A 25 -2.67 12.82 1.64
CA ALA A 25 -3.41 12.68 2.88
C ALA A 25 -2.93 11.47 3.71
N ALA A 26 -2.67 10.34 3.06
CA ALA A 26 -2.16 9.14 3.73
C ALA A 26 -0.79 9.38 4.36
N ARG A 27 0.13 10.04 3.64
CA ARG A 27 1.48 10.37 4.14
C ARG A 27 1.46 11.25 5.38
N ILE A 28 0.67 12.33 5.34
CA ILE A 28 0.54 13.25 6.48
C ILE A 28 0.03 12.48 7.71
N LYS A 29 -1.10 11.77 7.55
CA LYS A 29 -1.72 11.06 8.65
C LYS A 29 -0.83 9.95 9.22
N ASN A 30 -0.14 9.22 8.34
CA ASN A 30 0.77 8.16 8.74
C ASN A 30 2.00 8.72 9.47
N ALA A 31 2.57 9.82 9.01
CA ALA A 31 3.68 10.49 9.68
C ALA A 31 3.29 10.95 11.10
N GLU A 32 2.10 11.54 11.27
CA GLU A 32 1.57 11.95 12.59
C GLU A 32 1.44 10.78 13.58
N HIS A 33 1.18 9.56 13.07
CA HIS A 33 0.98 8.35 13.88
C HIS A 33 2.21 7.42 13.90
N ASN A 34 3.34 7.84 13.31
CA ASN A 34 4.52 7.00 13.12
C ASN A 34 4.20 5.64 12.49
N VAL A 35 3.31 5.64 11.50
CA VAL A 35 2.94 4.48 10.68
C VAL A 35 3.68 4.59 9.36
N THR A 36 4.19 3.45 8.88
CA THR A 36 4.81 3.34 7.55
C THR A 36 4.08 2.28 6.75
N GLY A 37 4.35 2.19 5.45
CA GLY A 37 3.70 1.20 4.62
C GLY A 37 3.79 1.45 3.13
N MET A 38 2.98 0.68 2.40
CA MET A 38 2.88 0.76 0.95
C MET A 38 1.43 0.57 0.50
N LEU A 39 1.01 1.37 -0.48
CA LEU A 39 -0.29 1.28 -1.15
C LEU A 39 -0.08 0.91 -2.62
N LEU A 40 -0.83 -0.09 -3.07
CA LEU A 40 -0.92 -0.50 -4.46
C LEU A 40 -2.34 -0.25 -4.95
N TYR A 41 -2.44 0.30 -6.16
CA TYR A 41 -3.73 0.48 -6.84
C TYR A 41 -3.68 -0.11 -8.25
N SER A 42 -4.68 -0.92 -8.60
CA SER A 42 -4.82 -1.50 -9.94
C SER A 42 -6.28 -1.76 -10.25
N GLU A 43 -6.79 -1.22 -11.36
CA GLU A 43 -8.11 -1.53 -11.91
C GLU A 43 -9.24 -1.49 -10.84
N GLY A 44 -9.24 -0.47 -9.99
CA GLY A 44 -10.25 -0.32 -8.93
C GLY A 44 -10.03 -1.20 -7.69
N THR A 45 -8.88 -1.86 -7.55
CA THR A 45 -8.50 -2.63 -6.36
C THR A 45 -7.35 -1.94 -5.63
N PHE A 46 -7.48 -1.81 -4.31
CA PHE A 46 -6.40 -1.37 -3.43
C PHE A 46 -5.81 -2.57 -2.69
N ILE A 47 -4.49 -2.61 -2.55
CA ILE A 47 -3.80 -3.38 -1.52
C ILE A 47 -2.94 -2.43 -0.72
N GLN A 48 -3.06 -2.47 0.61
CA GLN A 48 -2.23 -1.64 1.46
C GLN A 48 -1.59 -2.48 2.56
N ALA A 49 -0.29 -2.33 2.72
CA ALA A 49 0.47 -2.80 3.86
C ALA A 49 0.74 -1.61 4.79
N LEU A 50 0.54 -1.80 6.09
CA LEU A 50 0.77 -0.81 7.13
C LEU A 50 1.54 -1.46 8.28
N GLU A 51 2.44 -0.70 8.90
CA GLU A 51 3.21 -1.14 10.06
C GLU A 51 3.46 0.01 11.04
N GLY A 52 3.45 -0.29 12.33
CA GLY A 52 3.61 0.70 13.38
C GLY A 52 3.23 0.14 14.75
N GLU A 53 3.28 1.01 15.76
CA GLU A 53 2.80 0.64 17.09
C GLU A 53 1.31 0.31 17.05
N LYS A 54 0.90 -0.70 17.84
CA LYS A 54 -0.42 -1.33 17.74
C LYS A 54 -1.53 -0.29 17.75
N GLU A 55 -1.56 0.58 18.74
CA GLU A 55 -2.60 1.58 18.94
C GLU A 55 -2.71 2.52 17.73
N ASN A 56 -1.57 3.01 17.23
CA ASN A 56 -1.50 3.91 16.10
C ASN A 56 -1.88 3.22 14.78
N LEU A 57 -1.40 1.99 14.57
CA LEU A 57 -1.71 1.18 13.41
C LEU A 57 -3.22 0.93 13.28
N TYR A 58 -3.87 0.50 14.36
CA TYR A 58 -5.31 0.26 14.35
C TYR A 58 -6.14 1.55 14.31
N ALA A 59 -5.63 2.68 14.84
CA ALA A 59 -6.28 3.98 14.65
C ALA A 59 -6.33 4.39 13.17
N ILE A 60 -5.22 4.23 12.44
CA ILE A 60 -5.16 4.45 10.99
C ILE A 60 -6.09 3.47 10.26
N TYR A 61 -6.00 2.17 10.57
CA TYR A 61 -6.81 1.15 9.91
C TYR A 61 -8.31 1.34 10.13
N ASN A 62 -8.74 1.73 11.34
CA ASN A 62 -10.15 2.03 11.61
C ASN A 62 -10.66 3.24 10.82
N ALA A 63 -9.82 4.26 10.62
CA ALA A 63 -10.22 5.38 9.77
C ALA A 63 -10.33 4.96 8.29
N ILE A 64 -9.45 4.06 7.85
CA ILE A 64 -9.48 3.49 6.51
C ILE A 64 -10.74 2.66 6.29
N THR A 65 -11.18 1.82 7.25
CA THR A 65 -12.39 1.00 7.07
C THR A 65 -13.67 1.83 6.94
N LEU A 66 -13.66 3.07 7.43
CA LEU A 66 -14.75 4.04 7.31
C LEU A 66 -14.63 4.94 6.07
N ASP A 67 -13.55 4.84 5.31
CA ASP A 67 -13.30 5.69 4.16
C ASP A 67 -14.33 5.44 3.05
N SER A 68 -15.03 6.50 2.65
CA SER A 68 -16.08 6.43 1.63
C SER A 68 -15.58 6.06 0.23
N ARG A 69 -14.27 6.20 -0.05
CA ARG A 69 -13.68 6.00 -1.39
C ARG A 69 -13.61 4.53 -1.81
N HIS A 70 -13.68 3.60 -0.85
CA HIS A 70 -13.65 2.15 -1.10
C HIS A 70 -14.72 1.38 -0.33
N ARG A 71 -14.80 0.07 -0.58
CA ARG A 71 -15.70 -0.89 0.05
C ARG A 71 -15.05 -2.28 0.06
N ASN A 72 -15.73 -3.25 0.66
CA ASN A 72 -15.30 -4.65 0.70
C ASN A 72 -13.87 -4.80 1.25
N ILE A 73 -13.58 -4.13 2.37
CA ILE A 73 -12.28 -4.23 3.02
C ILE A 73 -12.14 -5.64 3.62
N ILE A 74 -11.07 -6.33 3.25
CA ILE A 74 -10.72 -7.65 3.75
C ILE A 74 -9.32 -7.57 4.34
N LEU A 75 -9.20 -7.83 5.64
CA LEU A 75 -7.91 -8.00 6.30
C LEU A 75 -7.31 -9.34 5.85
N MET A 76 -6.18 -9.28 5.14
CA MET A 76 -5.56 -10.46 4.54
C MET A 76 -4.57 -11.12 5.50
N VAL A 77 -3.74 -10.32 6.15
CA VAL A 77 -2.77 -10.79 7.14
C VAL A 77 -2.49 -9.70 8.16
N SER A 78 -2.18 -10.09 9.39
CA SER A 78 -1.66 -9.21 10.43
C SER A 78 -0.77 -10.00 11.39
N GLY A 79 0.12 -9.31 12.10
CA GLY A 79 0.98 -9.94 13.09
C GLY A 79 2.02 -8.99 13.67
N SER A 80 2.91 -9.53 14.47
CA SER A 80 4.06 -8.81 15.01
C SER A 80 5.23 -8.82 14.01
N VAL A 81 6.00 -7.73 13.99
CA VAL A 81 7.24 -7.65 13.21
C VAL A 81 8.32 -6.97 14.06
N GLU A 82 9.55 -7.49 14.00
CA GLU A 82 10.68 -6.97 14.79
C GLU A 82 11.23 -5.66 14.20
N GLU A 83 11.29 -5.57 12.87
CA GLU A 83 11.79 -4.40 12.13
C GLU A 83 10.81 -3.95 11.05
N ARG A 84 10.83 -2.66 10.70
CA ARG A 84 9.98 -2.13 9.63
C ARG A 84 10.41 -2.71 8.29
N ILE A 85 9.45 -3.22 7.53
CA ILE A 85 9.63 -3.68 6.15
C ILE A 85 9.75 -2.46 5.21
N PHE A 86 9.08 -1.37 5.56
CA PHE A 86 9.01 -0.12 4.80
C PHE A 86 9.48 1.09 5.63
N PRO A 87 10.71 1.05 6.20
CA PRO A 87 11.15 2.01 7.22
C PRO A 87 11.19 3.46 6.75
N ASN A 88 11.44 3.68 5.46
CA ASN A 88 11.63 5.01 4.87
C ASN A 88 10.35 5.58 4.24
N TRP A 89 9.22 4.86 4.34
CA TRP A 89 8.02 5.20 3.58
C TRP A 89 6.83 5.38 4.50
N SER A 90 6.52 6.63 4.85
CA SER A 90 5.22 6.96 5.49
C SER A 90 4.06 6.39 4.67
N MET A 91 4.18 6.42 3.33
CA MET A 91 3.38 5.60 2.42
C MET A 91 4.04 5.54 1.04
N GLY A 92 4.66 4.40 0.71
CA GLY A 92 5.13 4.08 -0.63
C GLY A 92 3.94 3.79 -1.55
N PHE A 93 4.09 4.01 -2.86
CA PHE A 93 2.98 3.84 -3.79
C PHE A 93 3.39 3.14 -5.07
N ALA A 94 2.53 2.27 -5.59
CA ALA A 94 2.62 1.84 -6.98
C ALA A 94 1.23 1.76 -7.64
N SER A 95 1.19 2.15 -8.90
CA SER A 95 0.00 2.14 -9.75
C SER A 95 0.37 1.80 -11.19
N VAL A 96 -0.63 1.32 -11.95
CA VAL A 96 -0.50 0.68 -13.27
C VAL A 96 -0.41 1.69 -14.42
N ASN A 97 -0.78 2.96 -14.21
CA ASN A 97 -0.51 4.04 -15.17
C ASN A 97 0.78 4.78 -14.77
N ALA A 98 1.91 4.34 -15.33
CA ALA A 98 3.24 4.74 -14.90
C ALA A 98 3.61 6.20 -15.24
N ASP A 99 3.12 6.74 -16.37
CA ASP A 99 3.72 7.93 -17.00
C ASP A 99 3.70 9.20 -16.14
N VAL A 100 2.64 9.43 -15.35
CA VAL A 100 2.53 10.59 -14.44
C VAL A 100 3.06 10.25 -13.04
N LEU A 101 3.05 8.98 -12.66
CA LEU A 101 3.25 8.52 -11.29
C LEU A 101 4.73 8.21 -10.99
N GLU A 102 5.55 7.98 -12.03
CA GLU A 102 7.02 7.88 -11.90
C GLU A 102 7.67 9.13 -11.31
N LEU A 103 7.00 10.29 -11.39
CA LEU A 103 7.48 11.56 -10.84
C LEU A 103 7.16 11.73 -9.35
N ILE A 104 6.41 10.81 -8.74
CA ILE A 104 6.00 10.90 -7.34
C ILE A 104 7.10 10.30 -6.46
N GLU A 105 7.59 11.09 -5.50
CA GLU A 105 8.54 10.62 -4.49
C GLU A 105 7.98 9.38 -3.76
N GLY A 106 8.71 8.27 -3.73
CA GLY A 106 8.27 7.00 -3.14
C GLY A 106 7.40 6.12 -4.07
N TYR A 107 7.29 6.46 -5.35
CA TYR A 107 6.77 5.54 -6.36
C TYR A 107 7.73 4.36 -6.55
N LEU A 108 7.19 3.14 -6.51
CA LEU A 108 7.92 1.92 -6.83
C LEU A 108 7.34 1.35 -8.12
N ASN A 109 8.16 1.21 -9.16
CA ASN A 109 7.71 0.60 -10.39
C ASN A 109 7.53 -0.92 -10.18
N PRO A 110 6.29 -1.47 -10.25
CA PRO A 110 6.03 -2.91 -10.08
C PRO A 110 6.77 -3.78 -11.08
N SER A 111 7.18 -3.21 -12.21
CA SER A 111 7.92 -3.87 -13.28
C SER A 111 9.40 -4.09 -12.96
N ASN A 112 9.94 -3.43 -11.93
CA ASN A 112 11.34 -3.54 -11.56
C ASN A 112 11.61 -4.87 -10.83
N LYS A 113 12.69 -5.58 -11.21
CA LYS A 113 13.11 -6.84 -10.56
C LYS A 113 13.37 -6.70 -9.05
N ASN A 114 13.69 -5.49 -8.58
CA ASN A 114 13.90 -5.17 -7.17
C ASN A 114 12.69 -4.48 -6.50
N PHE A 115 11.49 -4.57 -7.08
CA PHE A 115 10.27 -3.88 -6.63
C PHE A 115 10.00 -4.04 -5.13
N ILE A 116 10.21 -5.26 -4.60
CA ILE A 116 10.18 -5.55 -3.16
C ILE A 116 11.30 -6.56 -2.91
N GLY A 117 12.16 -6.30 -1.91
CA GLY A 117 13.30 -7.15 -1.58
C GLY A 117 12.97 -8.64 -1.40
N ASP A 118 13.99 -9.49 -1.50
CA ASP A 118 13.86 -10.94 -1.32
C ASP A 118 13.76 -11.30 0.16
N SER A 119 12.56 -11.12 0.73
CA SER A 119 12.23 -11.63 2.05
C SER A 119 11.02 -12.57 1.99
N ASN A 120 11.08 -13.64 2.79
CA ASN A 120 10.04 -14.68 2.92
C ASN A 120 8.84 -14.21 3.77
N HIS A 121 8.75 -12.92 4.09
CA HIS A 121 7.66 -12.38 4.87
C HIS A 121 6.33 -12.45 4.12
N ALA A 122 5.25 -12.88 4.79
CA ALA A 122 3.93 -13.10 4.19
C ALA A 122 3.40 -11.85 3.44
N THR A 123 3.68 -10.65 3.99
CA THR A 123 3.40 -9.37 3.33
C THR A 123 4.03 -9.26 1.95
N ILE A 124 5.31 -9.60 1.83
CA ILE A 124 6.06 -9.52 0.57
C ILE A 124 5.52 -10.55 -0.41
N LEU A 125 5.23 -11.76 0.06
CA LEU A 125 4.62 -12.79 -0.77
C LEU A 125 3.24 -12.37 -1.30
N MET A 126 2.40 -11.74 -0.47
CA MET A 126 1.10 -11.23 -0.89
C MET A 126 1.23 -10.12 -1.93
N LEU A 127 2.12 -9.16 -1.71
CA LEU A 127 2.35 -8.06 -2.64
C LEU A 127 2.90 -8.57 -3.98
N LYS A 128 3.88 -9.49 -3.95
CA LYS A 128 4.40 -10.19 -5.15
C LYS A 128 3.27 -10.98 -5.86
N THR A 129 2.41 -11.64 -5.10
CA THR A 129 1.26 -12.41 -5.64
C THR A 129 0.24 -11.49 -6.32
N PHE A 130 -0.09 -10.35 -5.71
CA PHE A 130 -1.02 -9.38 -6.29
C PHE A 130 -0.48 -8.78 -7.59
N VAL A 131 0.79 -8.39 -7.61
CA VAL A 131 1.47 -7.88 -8.80
C VAL A 131 1.40 -8.88 -9.95
N LYS A 132 1.70 -10.16 -9.64
CA LYS A 132 1.67 -11.25 -10.63
C LYS A 132 0.26 -11.57 -11.11
N ILE A 133 -0.73 -11.65 -10.22
CA ILE A 133 -2.12 -12.01 -10.55
C ILE A 133 -2.76 -10.93 -11.43
N ASN A 134 -2.49 -9.66 -11.16
CA ASN A 134 -3.08 -8.55 -11.91
C ASN A 134 -2.31 -8.21 -13.19
N LYS A 135 -1.36 -9.05 -13.62
CA LYS A 135 -0.51 -8.83 -14.80
C LYS A 135 0.10 -7.42 -14.84
N LEU A 136 0.47 -6.90 -13.67
CA LEU A 136 1.30 -5.70 -13.61
C LEU A 136 2.56 -6.04 -14.41
N SER A 137 2.82 -5.30 -15.48
CA SER A 137 3.77 -5.68 -16.53
C SER A 137 5.19 -5.76 -16.00
N LEU A 138 5.56 -6.87 -15.38
CA LEU A 138 6.94 -7.23 -15.07
C LEU A 138 7.63 -7.54 -16.39
N SER A 139 8.30 -6.54 -16.96
CA SER A 139 9.27 -6.77 -18.02
C SER A 139 10.39 -7.64 -17.44
N PHE A 140 10.38 -8.92 -17.83
CA PHE A 140 11.39 -9.92 -17.47
C PHE A 140 12.78 -9.55 -17.99
#